data_AF-A0A016VVX5-F1
#
_entry.id   AF-A0A016VVX5-F1
#
_cell.length_a   1.000
_cell.length_b   1.000
_cell.length_c   1.000
_cell.angle_alpha   90.00
_cell.angle_beta   90.00
_cell.angle_gamma   90.00
#
_symmetry.space_group_name_H-M   'P 1'
#
loop_
_entity.id
_entity.type
_entity.pdbx_description
1 polymer ?
#
loop_
_entity_poly.entity_id
_entity_poly.type
_entity_poly.pdbx_seq_one_letter_code
_entity_poly.pdbx_strand_id
1 'polypeptide(L)'
;MVALVATDLNSSKSGVVLGFYCCSCMISLVLLANRLLNLRNKPLMHKIFGNNRTYAVLLIPLSYTTCFCLFTYPVIFNSDHSGWFFYTFAPHHDPRNYYNYPHVVNNVFILAAVCSLSLFYYRSVARFSDIGSGLSTWEQKSLFIQCAIIWCVNTAMSLTHIYIQFFHKPSYIVLIGHVGWQLGHVFPAVAYLFFNSTIQREVLLLFVRDKRRALDQSNVITTF
;
A
#
# COMPACT_ATOMS: atom_id res chain seq x y z
N MET A 1 9.00 19.37 -30.35
CA MET A 1 7.64 19.41 -29.76
C MET A 1 7.13 18.05 -29.30
N VAL A 2 7.24 16.97 -30.10
CA VAL A 2 6.80 15.61 -29.67
C VAL A 2 7.55 15.09 -28.43
N ALA A 3 8.86 15.32 -28.33
CA ALA A 3 9.64 14.96 -27.15
C ALA A 3 9.25 15.74 -25.88
N LEU A 4 8.84 17.01 -26.04
CA LEU A 4 8.42 17.91 -24.95
C LEU A 4 7.03 17.53 -24.41
N VAL A 5 6.10 17.21 -25.31
CA VAL A 5 4.76 16.71 -24.95
C VAL A 5 4.84 15.30 -24.35
N ALA A 6 5.75 14.45 -24.83
CA ALA A 6 6.00 13.13 -24.23
C ALA A 6 6.64 13.24 -22.85
N THR A 7 7.53 14.22 -22.61
CA THR A 7 8.06 14.49 -21.27
C THR A 7 7.00 15.04 -20.32
N ASP A 8 6.04 15.85 -20.79
CA ASP A 8 4.94 16.36 -19.94
C ASP A 8 3.92 15.27 -19.58
N LEU A 9 3.59 14.39 -20.54
CA LEU A 9 2.72 13.23 -20.31
C LEU A 9 3.38 12.19 -19.42
N ASN A 10 4.68 11.92 -19.61
CA ASN A 10 5.42 11.03 -18.72
C ASN A 10 5.61 11.64 -17.34
N SER A 11 5.92 12.94 -17.24
CA SER A 11 6.02 13.69 -15.98
C SER A 11 4.73 13.59 -15.16
N SER A 12 3.57 13.78 -15.81
CA SER A 12 2.26 13.66 -15.16
C SER A 12 1.97 12.23 -14.67
N LYS A 13 2.23 11.21 -15.49
CA LYS A 13 2.06 9.78 -15.11
C LYS A 13 3.00 9.39 -13.96
N SER A 14 4.22 9.90 -14.00
CA SER A 14 5.26 9.70 -13.01
C SER A 14 4.94 10.31 -11.64
N GLY A 15 4.33 11.50 -11.60
CA GLY A 15 3.85 12.11 -10.36
C GLY A 15 2.72 11.28 -9.72
N VAL A 16 1.81 10.74 -10.53
CA VAL A 16 0.72 9.88 -10.08
C VAL A 16 1.22 8.57 -9.46
N VAL A 17 2.25 7.95 -10.07
CA VAL A 17 2.88 6.73 -9.52
C VAL A 17 3.46 6.99 -8.12
N LEU A 18 4.21 8.08 -7.96
CA LEU A 18 4.78 8.46 -6.66
C LEU A 18 3.70 8.77 -5.62
N GLY A 19 2.66 9.50 -6.02
CA GLY A 19 1.55 9.82 -5.14
C GLY A 19 0.79 8.58 -4.66
N PHE A 20 0.56 7.59 -5.53
CA PHE A 20 -0.06 6.32 -5.15
C PHE A 20 0.83 5.50 -4.22
N TYR A 21 2.15 5.53 -4.44
CA TYR A 21 3.10 4.91 -3.51
C TYR A 21 2.97 5.54 -2.11
N CYS A 22 3.08 6.87 -1.99
CA CYS A 22 2.88 7.58 -0.73
C CYS A 22 1.48 7.32 -0.11
N CYS A 23 0.44 7.21 -0.94
CA CYS A 23 -0.92 6.85 -0.50
C CYS A 23 -0.94 5.50 0.20
N SER A 24 -0.36 4.48 -0.44
CA SER A 24 -0.34 3.12 0.10
C SER A 24 0.37 3.03 1.44
N CYS A 25 1.45 3.80 1.63
CA CYS A 25 2.15 3.92 2.90
C CYS A 25 1.24 4.50 4.00
N MET A 26 0.55 5.60 3.70
CA MET A 26 -0.33 6.27 4.66
C MET A 26 -1.56 5.43 5.01
N ILE A 27 -2.18 4.78 4.02
CA ILE A 27 -3.31 3.86 4.25
C ILE A 27 -2.88 2.70 5.15
N SER A 28 -1.69 2.14 4.92
CA SER A 28 -1.16 1.06 5.75
C SER A 28 -0.93 1.50 7.21
N LEU A 29 -0.47 2.73 7.42
CA LEU A 29 -0.30 3.31 8.75
C LEU A 29 -1.64 3.53 9.46
N VAL A 30 -2.65 4.03 8.75
CA VAL A 30 -4.02 4.18 9.25
C VAL A 30 -4.61 2.82 9.64
N LEU A 31 -4.40 1.79 8.82
CA LEU A 31 -4.84 0.42 9.11
C LEU A 31 -4.17 -0.13 10.38
N LEU A 32 -2.85 0.04 10.53
CA LEU A 32 -2.12 -0.39 11.72
C LEU A 32 -2.61 0.33 12.98
N ALA A 33 -2.84 1.64 12.91
CA ALA A 33 -3.40 2.43 14.00
C ALA A 33 -4.81 1.96 14.38
N ASN A 34 -5.66 1.66 13.41
CA ASN A 34 -6.99 1.10 13.65
C ASN A 34 -6.93 -0.25 14.39
N ARG A 35 -6.02 -1.15 13.99
CA ARG A 35 -5.84 -2.45 14.67
C ARG A 35 -5.35 -2.29 16.10
N LEU A 36 -4.42 -1.38 16.33
CA LEU A 36 -3.91 -1.08 17.67
C LEU A 36 -5.00 -0.50 18.59
N LEU A 37 -5.82 0.43 18.07
CA LEU A 37 -6.92 1.01 18.83
C LEU A 37 -7.99 -0.03 19.14
N ASN A 38 -8.30 -0.93 18.21
CA ASN A 38 -9.24 -2.03 18.45
C ASN A 38 -8.79 -2.97 19.58
N LEU A 39 -7.47 -3.20 19.71
CA LEU A 39 -6.90 -4.00 20.81
C LEU A 39 -6.96 -3.26 22.16
N ARG A 40 -6.53 -1.98 22.19
CA ARG A 40 -6.32 -1.26 23.46
C ARG A 40 -7.55 -0.53 23.97
N ASN A 41 -8.33 0.07 23.06
CA ASN A 41 -9.42 0.97 23.41
C ASN A 41 -10.50 0.98 22.31
N LYS A 42 -11.35 -0.06 22.34
CA LYS A 42 -12.51 -0.20 21.44
C LYS A 42 -13.40 1.06 21.36
N PRO A 43 -13.75 1.76 22.46
CA PRO A 43 -14.57 2.96 22.33
C PRO A 43 -13.84 4.11 21.62
N LEU A 44 -12.53 4.26 21.80
CA LEU A 44 -11.75 5.25 21.04
C LEU A 44 -11.66 4.87 19.56
N MET A 45 -11.46 3.59 19.25
CA MET A 45 -11.52 3.09 17.87
C MET A 45 -12.87 3.44 17.23
N HIS A 46 -13.99 3.19 17.91
CA HIS A 46 -15.33 3.47 17.37
C HIS A 46 -15.60 4.98 17.25
N LYS A 47 -14.98 5.80 18.10
CA LYS A 47 -15.09 7.27 18.00
C LYS A 47 -14.41 7.80 16.74
N ILE A 48 -13.24 7.24 16.39
CA ILE A 48 -12.40 7.69 15.28
C ILE A 48 -12.81 7.02 13.95
N PHE A 49 -12.99 5.70 13.95
CA PHE A 49 -13.27 4.86 12.78
C PHE A 49 -14.74 4.38 12.71
N GLY A 50 -15.64 5.03 13.43
CA GLY A 50 -17.06 4.68 13.42
C GLY A 50 -17.80 5.26 12.22
N ASN A 51 -18.55 4.40 11.53
CA ASN A 51 -19.50 4.78 10.48
C ASN A 51 -18.86 5.67 9.40
N ASN A 52 -19.51 6.78 9.02
CA ASN A 52 -19.00 7.68 7.96
C ASN A 52 -17.67 8.38 8.30
N ARG A 53 -17.20 8.35 9.56
CA ARG A 53 -15.93 9.01 9.96
C ARG A 53 -14.71 8.32 9.38
N THR A 54 -14.81 7.03 9.06
CA THR A 54 -13.74 6.30 8.37
C THR A 54 -13.43 6.93 7.02
N TYR A 55 -14.45 7.37 6.27
CA TYR A 55 -14.23 8.09 5.01
C TYR A 55 -13.50 9.40 5.24
N ALA A 56 -13.82 10.14 6.31
CA ALA A 56 -13.11 11.36 6.67
C ALA A 56 -11.63 11.09 7.03
N VAL A 57 -11.34 9.99 7.73
CA VAL A 57 -9.95 9.58 8.02
C VAL A 57 -9.21 9.19 6.72
N LEU A 58 -9.90 8.57 5.76
CA LEU A 58 -9.34 8.22 4.45
C LEU A 58 -9.07 9.44 3.55
N LEU A 59 -9.70 10.59 3.82
CA LEU A 59 -9.35 11.85 3.15
C LEU A 59 -7.94 12.33 3.51
N ILE A 60 -7.38 11.90 4.67
CA ILE A 60 -6.03 12.28 5.09
C ILE A 60 -4.98 11.68 4.14
N PRO A 61 -4.93 10.35 3.88
CA PRO A 61 -4.07 9.79 2.83
C PRO A 61 -4.30 10.40 1.44
N LEU A 62 -5.55 10.66 1.05
CA LEU A 62 -5.87 11.21 -0.28
C LEU A 62 -5.38 12.65 -0.47
N SER A 63 -5.56 13.50 0.54
CA SER A 63 -5.01 14.86 0.53
C SER A 63 -3.49 14.85 0.54
N TYR A 64 -2.87 13.97 1.33
CA TYR A 64 -1.42 13.77 1.33
C TYR A 64 -0.89 13.39 -0.06
N THR A 65 -1.53 12.44 -0.74
CA THR A 65 -1.20 12.04 -2.11
C THR A 65 -1.37 13.18 -3.10
N THR A 66 -2.43 13.96 -2.99
CA THR A 66 -2.65 15.10 -3.89
C THR A 66 -1.54 16.13 -3.75
N CYS A 67 -1.10 16.42 -2.52
CA CYS A 67 0.05 17.29 -2.27
C CYS A 67 1.35 16.72 -2.87
N PHE A 68 1.61 15.42 -2.72
CA PHE A 68 2.80 14.80 -3.31
C PHE A 68 2.75 14.76 -4.85
N CYS A 69 1.60 14.48 -5.45
CA CYS A 69 1.43 14.50 -6.91
C CYS A 69 1.70 15.89 -7.52
N LEU A 70 1.33 16.96 -6.82
CA LEU A 70 1.40 18.34 -7.35
C LEU A 70 2.70 19.06 -7.01
N PHE A 71 3.28 18.82 -5.83
CA PHE A 71 4.41 19.61 -5.31
C PHE A 71 5.74 18.86 -5.28
N THR A 72 5.79 17.60 -5.72
CA THR A 72 7.01 16.76 -5.66
C THR A 72 7.51 16.39 -7.06
N TYR A 73 8.84 16.32 -7.22
CA TYR A 73 9.45 15.94 -8.51
C TYR A 73 9.02 14.52 -8.94
N PRO A 74 8.61 14.34 -10.21
CA PRO A 74 8.11 13.07 -10.72
C PRO A 74 9.23 12.01 -10.85
N VAL A 75 8.88 10.74 -10.68
CA VAL A 75 9.79 9.60 -10.90
C VAL A 75 9.76 9.15 -12.36
N ILE A 76 10.86 9.19 -13.08
CA ILE A 76 10.91 8.86 -14.50
C ILE A 76 11.29 7.39 -14.67
N PHE A 77 10.50 6.65 -15.44
CA PHE A 77 10.80 5.26 -15.76
C PHE A 77 11.98 5.20 -16.75
N ASN A 78 13.00 4.42 -16.41
CA ASN A 78 14.13 4.14 -17.28
C ASN A 78 14.14 2.65 -17.62
N SER A 79 14.08 2.34 -18.92
CA SER A 79 14.04 0.97 -19.45
C SER A 79 15.36 0.22 -19.25
N ASP A 80 16.51 0.88 -19.41
CA ASP A 80 17.84 0.28 -19.31
C ASP A 80 18.12 -0.25 -17.91
N HIS A 81 17.57 0.44 -16.90
CA HIS A 81 17.66 0.03 -15.50
C HIS A 81 16.37 -0.63 -14.99
N SER A 82 15.36 -0.82 -15.85
CA SER A 82 14.07 -1.47 -15.54
C SER A 82 13.43 -0.96 -14.24
N GLY A 83 13.45 0.36 -14.05
CA GLY A 83 13.10 0.96 -12.76
C GLY A 83 12.65 2.42 -12.86
N TRP A 84 12.05 2.89 -11.77
CA TRP A 84 11.63 4.27 -11.61
C TRP A 84 12.69 5.06 -10.84
N PHE A 85 13.21 6.12 -11.45
CA PHE A 85 14.29 6.91 -10.87
C PHE A 85 13.94 8.39 -10.89
N PHE A 86 14.45 9.14 -9.91
CA PHE A 86 14.32 10.61 -9.91
C PHE A 86 15.23 11.29 -10.94
N TYR A 87 16.18 10.54 -11.50
CA TYR A 87 17.17 11.02 -12.47
C TYR A 87 16.91 10.45 -13.87
N THR A 88 17.06 11.28 -14.90
CA THR A 88 16.75 10.94 -16.30
C THR A 88 17.85 10.15 -17.02
N PHE A 89 19.04 9.99 -16.43
CA PHE A 89 20.20 9.38 -17.08
C PHE A 89 20.65 10.08 -18.38
N ALA A 90 20.20 11.32 -18.61
CA ALA A 90 20.59 12.11 -19.77
C ALA A 90 22.07 12.53 -19.69
N PRO A 91 22.80 12.56 -20.81
CA PRO A 91 24.17 13.09 -20.85
C PRO A 91 24.22 14.52 -20.30
N HIS A 92 25.30 14.85 -19.58
CA HIS A 92 25.58 16.18 -19.00
C HIS A 92 24.64 16.67 -17.87
N HIS A 93 23.80 15.81 -17.29
CA HIS A 93 23.01 16.17 -16.10
C HIS A 93 23.67 15.61 -14.83
N ASP A 94 23.73 16.40 -13.75
CA ASP A 94 24.26 15.93 -12.46
C ASP A 94 23.13 15.22 -11.68
N PRO A 95 23.29 13.94 -11.28
CA PRO A 95 22.32 13.22 -10.47
C PRO A 95 21.96 13.91 -9.16
N ARG A 96 22.87 14.73 -8.60
CA ARG A 96 22.68 15.42 -7.32
C ARG A 96 21.60 16.51 -7.36
N ASN A 97 21.30 17.03 -8.55
CA ASN A 97 20.25 18.05 -8.73
C ASN A 97 18.83 17.45 -8.66
N TYR A 98 18.69 16.13 -8.61
CA TYR A 98 17.42 15.42 -8.62
C TYR A 98 17.11 14.73 -7.28
N TYR A 99 17.75 15.15 -6.19
CA TYR A 99 17.43 14.65 -4.86
C TYR A 99 16.05 15.09 -4.42
N ASN A 100 15.20 14.11 -4.16
CA ASN A 100 13.84 14.36 -3.71
C ASN A 100 13.75 14.27 -2.18
N TYR A 101 14.17 15.34 -1.51
CA TYR A 101 14.15 15.44 -0.04
C TYR A 101 12.76 15.16 0.55
N PRO A 102 11.63 15.66 0.01
CA PRO A 102 10.29 15.30 0.48
C PRO A 102 10.01 13.80 0.49
N HIS A 103 10.44 13.08 -0.54
CA HIS A 103 10.26 11.63 -0.63
C HIS A 103 11.11 10.88 0.41
N VAL A 104 12.35 11.30 0.64
CA VAL A 104 13.22 10.73 1.67
C VAL A 104 12.62 10.94 3.06
N VAL A 105 12.17 12.17 3.36
CA VAL A 105 11.51 12.51 4.62
C VAL A 105 10.25 11.67 4.83
N ASN A 106 9.41 11.51 3.80
CA ASN A 106 8.23 10.65 3.87
C ASN A 106 8.61 9.19 4.20
N ASN A 107 9.59 8.62 3.50
CA ASN A 107 10.00 7.23 3.73
C ASN A 107 10.58 7.02 5.13
N VAL A 108 11.41 7.95 5.62
CA VAL A 108 11.96 7.89 6.98
C VAL A 108 10.85 8.05 8.03
N PHE A 109 9.92 8.98 7.83
CA PHE A 109 8.78 9.18 8.72
C PHE A 109 7.88 7.94 8.79
N ILE A 110 7.49 7.39 7.64
CA ILE A 110 6.68 6.17 7.56
C ILE A 110 7.39 5.02 8.26
N LEU A 111 8.68 4.83 8.00
CA LEU A 111 9.49 3.80 8.64
C LEU A 111 9.47 3.93 10.16
N ALA A 112 9.76 5.13 10.67
CA ALA A 112 9.79 5.40 12.11
C ALA A 112 8.43 5.19 12.77
N ALA A 113 7.35 5.66 12.13
CA ALA A 113 6.01 5.56 12.66
C ALA A 113 5.49 4.11 12.67
N VAL A 114 5.69 3.37 11.58
CA VAL A 114 5.31 1.95 11.48
C VAL A 114 6.06 1.10 12.50
N CYS A 115 7.39 1.24 12.59
CA CYS A 115 8.20 0.52 13.57
C CYS A 115 7.76 0.83 15.01
N SER A 116 7.45 2.09 15.30
CA SER A 116 6.99 2.50 16.63
C SER A 116 5.61 1.92 16.98
N LEU A 117 4.65 1.99 16.04
CA LEU A 117 3.30 1.43 16.19
C LEU A 117 3.30 -0.10 16.29
N SER A 118 4.14 -0.79 15.51
CA SER A 118 4.25 -2.26 15.54
C SER A 118 4.87 -2.77 16.84
N LEU A 119 5.93 -2.13 17.33
CA LEU A 119 6.51 -2.43 18.65
C LEU A 119 5.51 -2.18 19.77
N PHE A 120 4.76 -1.09 19.68
CA PHE A 120 3.75 -0.76 20.68
C PHE A 120 2.57 -1.75 20.67
N TYR A 121 2.16 -2.24 19.49
CA TYR A 121 1.19 -3.31 19.37
C TYR A 121 1.69 -4.61 20.00
N TYR A 122 2.92 -5.04 19.64
CA TYR A 122 3.52 -6.25 20.20
C TYR A 122 3.56 -6.21 21.73
N ARG A 123 3.99 -5.08 22.32
CA ARG A 123 3.96 -4.86 23.78
C ARG A 123 2.55 -4.92 24.36
N SER A 124 1.57 -4.38 23.65
CA SER A 124 0.17 -4.41 24.09
C SER A 124 -0.35 -5.84 24.14
N VAL A 125 -0.08 -6.65 23.11
CA VAL A 125 -0.46 -8.07 23.07
C VAL A 125 0.22 -8.87 24.18
N ALA A 126 1.54 -8.71 24.37
CA ALA A 126 2.29 -9.40 25.41
C ALA A 126 1.74 -9.10 26.82
N ARG A 127 1.36 -7.84 27.07
CA ARG A 127 0.71 -7.46 28.33
C ARG A 127 -0.64 -8.14 28.53
N PHE A 128 -1.47 -8.23 27.49
CA PHE A 128 -2.78 -8.89 27.59
C PHE A 128 -2.68 -10.41 27.75
N SER A 129 -1.64 -11.05 27.18
CA SER A 129 -1.39 -12.48 27.40
C SER A 129 -0.96 -12.78 28.84
N ASP A 130 -0.12 -11.94 29.43
CA ASP A 130 0.37 -12.12 30.81
C ASP A 130 -0.75 -11.94 31.86
N ILE A 131 -1.72 -11.06 31.58
CA ILE A 131 -2.84 -10.78 32.49
C ILE A 131 -3.89 -11.93 32.48
N GLY A 132 -3.70 -12.98 31.67
CA GLY A 132 -4.64 -14.10 31.58
C GLY A 132 -6.00 -13.72 30.96
N SER A 133 -6.16 -12.47 30.53
CA SER A 133 -7.31 -12.04 29.74
C SER A 133 -7.21 -12.68 28.37
N GLY A 134 -8.10 -13.63 28.05
CA GLY A 134 -8.17 -14.33 26.75
C GLY A 134 -8.54 -13.42 25.57
N LEU A 135 -7.78 -12.35 25.33
CA LEU A 135 -8.30 -11.10 24.76
C LEU A 135 -7.83 -10.78 23.34
N SER A 136 -7.56 -11.81 22.53
CA SER A 136 -7.46 -11.60 21.08
C SER A 136 -8.03 -12.81 20.37
N THR A 137 -9.26 -12.65 19.84
CA THR A 137 -9.87 -13.60 18.91
C THR A 137 -8.85 -13.94 17.81
N TRP A 138 -8.78 -15.20 17.38
CA TRP A 138 -7.90 -15.65 16.28
C TRP A 138 -7.99 -14.72 15.05
N GLU A 139 -9.20 -14.22 14.78
CA GLU A 139 -9.49 -13.24 13.75
C GLU A 139 -8.68 -11.94 13.89
N GLN A 140 -8.55 -11.39 15.11
CA GLN A 140 -7.78 -10.17 15.37
C GLN A 140 -6.28 -10.40 15.16
N LYS A 141 -5.77 -11.58 15.56
CA LYS A 141 -4.37 -11.97 15.32
C LYS A 141 -4.08 -12.12 13.83
N SER A 142 -4.94 -12.82 13.10
CA SER A 142 -4.81 -13.02 11.65
C SER A 142 -4.82 -11.69 10.90
N LEU A 143 -5.79 -10.81 11.21
CA LEU A 143 -5.87 -9.48 10.60
C LEU A 143 -4.63 -8.62 10.91
N PHE A 144 -4.06 -8.73 12.11
CA PHE A 144 -2.81 -8.05 12.43
C PHE A 144 -1.63 -8.59 11.64
N ILE A 145 -1.48 -9.92 11.55
CA ILE A 145 -0.40 -10.56 10.78
C ILE A 145 -0.48 -10.14 9.30
N GLN A 146 -1.69 -10.04 8.74
CA GLN A 146 -1.90 -9.56 7.38
C GLN A 146 -1.43 -8.10 7.22
N CYS A 147 -1.90 -7.21 8.08
CA CYS A 147 -1.39 -5.83 8.12
C CYS A 147 0.13 -5.80 8.33
N ALA A 148 0.67 -6.79 9.05
CA ALA A 148 2.09 -6.89 9.34
C ALA A 148 2.97 -7.23 8.16
N ILE A 149 2.53 -8.20 7.37
CA ILE A 149 3.19 -8.54 6.13
C ILE A 149 3.15 -7.34 5.17
N ILE A 150 2.01 -6.66 5.06
CA ILE A 150 1.86 -5.46 4.20
C ILE A 150 2.86 -4.37 4.61
N TRP A 151 2.97 -4.06 5.91
CA TRP A 151 3.91 -3.02 6.34
C TRP A 151 5.37 -3.45 6.24
N CYS A 152 5.72 -4.73 6.49
CA CYS A 152 7.08 -5.24 6.29
C CYS A 152 7.51 -5.08 4.84
N VAL A 153 6.64 -5.45 3.90
CA VAL A 153 6.89 -5.28 2.47
C VAL A 153 7.05 -3.80 2.15
N ASN A 154 6.11 -2.94 2.57
CA ASN A 154 6.20 -1.50 2.31
C ASN A 154 7.48 -0.85 2.87
N THR A 155 7.90 -1.25 4.07
CA THR A 155 9.16 -0.81 4.70
C THR A 155 10.39 -1.27 3.91
N ALA A 156 10.45 -2.53 3.51
CA ALA A 156 11.54 -3.04 2.67
C ALA A 156 11.67 -2.21 1.38
N MET A 157 10.53 -1.85 0.79
CA MET A 157 10.47 -1.05 -0.42
C MET A 157 10.94 0.40 -0.21
N SER A 158 10.53 1.03 0.90
CA SER A 158 11.04 2.36 1.28
C SER A 158 12.55 2.35 1.47
N LEU A 159 13.09 1.31 2.12
CA LEU A 159 14.54 1.14 2.32
C LEU A 159 15.26 0.93 0.99
N THR A 160 14.72 0.10 0.09
CA THR A 160 15.25 -0.11 -1.26
C THR A 160 15.29 1.19 -2.06
N HIS A 161 14.23 2.01 -2.00
CA HIS A 161 14.21 3.30 -2.69
C HIS A 161 15.22 4.30 -2.13
N ILE A 162 15.38 4.38 -0.79
CA ILE A 162 16.43 5.20 -0.16
C ILE A 162 17.81 4.70 -0.61
N TYR A 163 18.02 3.38 -0.63
CA TYR A 163 19.30 2.80 -1.06
C TYR A 163 19.63 3.18 -2.51
N ILE A 164 18.70 2.98 -3.45
CA ILE A 164 18.88 3.31 -4.87
C ILE A 164 19.14 4.81 -5.08
N GLN A 165 18.64 5.66 -4.18
CA GLN A 165 18.81 7.11 -4.24
C GLN A 165 20.20 7.58 -3.77
N PHE A 166 20.81 6.92 -2.79
CA PHE A 166 22.10 7.34 -2.21
C PHE A 166 23.30 6.47 -2.59
N PHE A 167 23.07 5.22 -3.01
CA PHE A 167 24.12 4.24 -3.29
C PHE A 167 24.14 3.79 -4.75
N HIS A 168 25.12 2.95 -5.09
CA HIS A 168 25.18 2.28 -6.39
C HIS A 168 23.91 1.47 -6.64
N LYS A 169 23.49 1.39 -7.90
CA LYS A 169 22.18 0.89 -8.32
C LYS A 169 22.31 -0.47 -9.01
N PRO A 170 22.56 -1.56 -8.28
CA PRO A 170 22.61 -2.87 -8.91
C PRO A 170 21.20 -3.31 -9.33
N SER A 171 21.11 -3.96 -10.49
CA SER A 171 19.84 -4.33 -11.12
C SER A 171 18.97 -5.24 -10.23
N TYR A 172 19.58 -6.07 -9.37
CA TYR A 172 18.84 -6.95 -8.46
C TYR A 172 18.07 -6.17 -7.37
N ILE A 173 18.62 -5.06 -6.86
CA ILE A 173 17.92 -4.23 -5.85
C ILE A 173 16.73 -3.52 -6.48
N VAL A 174 16.88 -3.06 -7.72
CA VAL A 174 15.78 -2.45 -8.48
C VAL A 174 14.66 -3.47 -8.74
N LEU A 175 15.01 -4.71 -9.09
CA LEU A 175 14.04 -5.79 -9.30
C LEU A 175 13.27 -6.13 -8.02
N ILE A 176 13.97 -6.28 -6.89
CA ILE A 176 13.34 -6.48 -5.57
C ILE A 176 12.38 -5.33 -5.26
N GLY A 177 12.82 -4.10 -5.56
CA GLY A 177 12.02 -2.87 -5.46
C GLY A 177 10.87 -2.76 -6.47
N HIS A 178 10.75 -3.61 -7.48
CA HIS A 178 9.57 -3.67 -8.35
C HIS A 178 8.61 -4.77 -7.91
N VAL A 179 9.17 -5.95 -7.62
CA VAL A 179 8.41 -7.12 -7.19
C VAL A 179 7.72 -6.86 -5.85
N GLY A 180 8.41 -6.27 -4.88
CA GLY A 180 7.80 -5.96 -3.59
C GLY A 180 6.67 -4.94 -3.69
N TRP A 181 6.68 -4.07 -4.70
CA TRP A 181 5.62 -3.08 -4.90
C TRP A 181 4.37 -3.77 -5.41
N GLN A 182 4.53 -4.68 -6.38
CA GLN A 182 3.43 -5.51 -6.89
C GLN A 182 2.85 -6.39 -5.78
N LEU A 183 3.70 -7.04 -4.98
CA LEU A 183 3.27 -7.88 -3.86
C LEU A 183 2.49 -7.09 -2.80
N GLY A 184 2.87 -5.84 -2.54
CA GLY A 184 2.16 -4.96 -1.61
C GLY A 184 0.68 -4.74 -1.96
N HIS A 185 0.35 -4.74 -3.27
CA HIS A 185 -1.03 -4.58 -3.75
C HIS A 185 -1.79 -5.90 -3.91
N VAL A 186 -1.09 -6.99 -4.25
CA VAL A 186 -1.69 -8.31 -4.45
C VAL A 186 -2.04 -8.97 -3.10
N PHE A 187 -1.16 -8.84 -2.12
CA PHE A 187 -1.27 -9.54 -0.85
C PHE A 187 -2.56 -9.24 -0.06
N PRO A 188 -3.03 -7.98 0.08
CA PRO A 188 -4.29 -7.68 0.77
C PRO A 188 -5.49 -8.40 0.14
N ALA A 189 -5.60 -8.40 -1.18
CA ALA A 189 -6.71 -9.05 -1.89
C ALA A 189 -6.72 -10.57 -1.67
N VAL A 190 -5.55 -11.19 -1.77
CA VAL A 190 -5.36 -12.62 -1.50
C VAL A 190 -5.69 -12.93 -0.04
N ALA A 191 -5.19 -12.13 0.90
CA ALA A 191 -5.46 -12.32 2.32
C ALA A 191 -6.95 -12.20 2.67
N TYR A 192 -7.66 -11.21 2.11
CA TYR A 192 -9.10 -11.09 2.30
C TYR A 192 -9.85 -12.29 1.72
N LEU A 193 -9.45 -12.80 0.56
CA LEU A 193 -10.07 -13.98 -0.05
C LEU A 193 -9.86 -15.24 0.78
N PHE A 194 -8.70 -15.45 1.41
CA PHE A 194 -8.43 -16.66 2.19
C PHE A 194 -8.92 -16.61 3.64
N PHE A 195 -8.95 -15.42 4.26
CA PHE A 195 -9.21 -15.28 5.70
C PHE A 195 -10.56 -14.64 6.05
N ASN A 196 -11.35 -14.20 5.07
CA ASN A 196 -12.68 -13.66 5.31
C ASN A 196 -13.78 -14.57 4.73
N SER A 197 -14.39 -15.39 5.59
CA SER A 197 -15.45 -16.33 5.22
C SER A 197 -16.68 -15.65 4.61
N THR A 198 -16.96 -14.40 4.98
CA THR A 198 -18.06 -13.63 4.38
C THR A 198 -17.75 -13.31 2.92
N ILE A 199 -16.54 -12.82 2.64
CA ILE A 199 -16.11 -12.52 1.26
C ILE A 199 -16.06 -13.81 0.42
N GLN A 200 -15.55 -14.90 0.98
CA GLN A 200 -15.57 -16.21 0.30
C GLN A 200 -16.98 -16.63 -0.11
N ARG A 201 -17.95 -16.47 0.80
CA ARG A 201 -19.36 -16.79 0.52
C ARG A 201 -19.92 -15.94 -0.60
N GLU A 202 -19.71 -14.63 -0.55
CA GLU A 202 -20.21 -13.71 -1.59
C GLU A 202 -19.54 -13.97 -2.96
N VAL A 203 -18.23 -14.25 -2.99
CA VAL A 203 -17.52 -14.64 -4.22
C VAL A 203 -18.08 -15.94 -4.79
N LEU A 204 -18.31 -16.95 -3.96
CA LEU A 204 -18.89 -18.22 -4.39
C LEU A 204 -20.33 -18.04 -4.92
N LEU A 205 -21.12 -17.17 -4.29
CA LEU A 205 -22.46 -16.81 -4.75
C LEU A 205 -22.43 -16.11 -6.11
N LEU A 206 -21.46 -15.24 -6.38
CA LEU A 206 -21.27 -14.62 -7.69
C LEU A 206 -21.03 -15.67 -8.79
N PHE A 207 -20.14 -16.64 -8.55
CA PHE A 207 -19.89 -17.73 -9.51
C PHE A 207 -21.12 -18.62 -9.75
N VAL A 208 -21.88 -18.95 -8.69
CA VAL A 208 -23.12 -19.74 -8.83
C VAL A 208 -24.20 -18.96 -9.60
N ARG A 209 -24.30 -17.66 -9.38
CA ARG A 209 -25.30 -16.80 -10.04
C ARG A 209 -24.96 -16.57 -11.51
N ASP A 210 -23.67 -16.46 -11.82
CA ASP A 210 -23.17 -16.39 -13.19
C ASP A 210 -23.42 -17.70 -13.96
N LYS A 211 -23.12 -18.85 -13.33
CA LYS A 211 -23.41 -20.17 -13.89
C LYS A 211 -24.91 -20.37 -14.15
N ARG A 212 -25.79 -19.91 -13.25
CA ARG A 212 -27.25 -19.95 -13.46
C ARG A 212 -27.70 -19.06 -14.62
N ARG A 213 -27.17 -17.83 -14.74
CA ARG A 213 -27.47 -16.95 -15.88
C ARG A 213 -27.04 -17.56 -17.22
N ALA A 214 -25.88 -18.19 -17.27
CA ALA A 214 -25.40 -18.86 -18.48
C ALA A 214 -26.32 -20.04 -18.88
N LEU A 215 -26.80 -20.82 -17.90
CA LEU A 215 -27.74 -21.91 -18.14
C LEU A 215 -29.10 -21.39 -18.64
N ASP A 216 -29.66 -20.35 -18.03
CA ASP A 216 -30.93 -19.75 -18.47
C ASP A 216 -30.83 -19.21 -19.90
N GLN A 217 -29.73 -18.53 -20.25
CA GLN A 217 -29.50 -18.09 -21.64
C GLN A 217 -29.38 -19.26 -22.62
N SER A 218 -28.71 -20.35 -22.23
CA SER A 218 -28.60 -21.54 -23.09
C SER A 218 -29.95 -22.22 -23.33
N ASN A 219 -30.81 -22.29 -22.29
CA ASN A 219 -32.15 -22.86 -22.41
C ASN A 219 -33.07 -21.99 -23.30
N VAL A 220 -32.93 -20.66 -23.25
CA VAL A 220 -33.69 -19.77 -24.14
C VAL A 220 -33.30 -19.95 -25.62
N ILE A 221 -32.03 -20.26 -25.91
CA ILE A 221 -31.53 -20.44 -27.30
C ILE A 221 -31.95 -21.80 -27.88
N THR A 222 -32.08 -22.85 -27.07
CA THR A 222 -32.45 -24.21 -27.53
C THR A 222 -33.96 -24.46 -27.66
N THR A 223 -34.81 -23.49 -27.28
CA THR A 223 -36.28 -23.63 -27.35
C THR A 223 -36.87 -23.03 -28.63
N PHE A 224 -36.07 -22.86 -29.68
CA PHE A 224 -36.51 -22.44 -31.02
C PHE A 224 -36.32 -23.55 -32.06
#